data_AF-A0A8T1QF63-F1
#
_entry.id   AF-A0A8T1QF63-F1
#
_cell.length_a   1.000
_cell.length_b   1.000
_cell.length_c   1.000
_cell.angle_alpha   90.00
_cell.angle_beta   90.00
_cell.angle_gamma   90.00
#
_symmetry.space_group_name_H-M   'P 1'
#
loop_
_entity.id
_entity.type
_entity.pdbx_description
1 polymer ?
#
loop_
_entity_poly.entity_id
_entity_poly.type
_entity_poly.pdbx_seq_one_letter_code
_entity_poly.pdbx_strand_id
1 'polypeptide(L)'
;MCGPEGGPPRPIRARRNQSPVLRKGKSDTVDALFPWAMTRRATVYSLECLLSKQIDSITGSVQCKRCERQCEIGYDLEKKFDEVGHYIVENTSIMHDRAPSNWMNPVLPKCKFCGKENSAKPIISKKKKATNWLFLLLGQMLGCCRLEQLKYFCKHTKNPQDGW
;
A
#
# COMPACT_ATOMS: atom_id res chain seq x y z
N MET A 1 -56.50 -2.14 51.23
CA MET A 1 -56.22 -0.93 50.43
C MET A 1 -54.92 -1.16 49.65
N CYS A 2 -55.03 -1.14 48.33
CA CYS A 2 -54.00 -0.91 47.29
C CYS A 2 -52.84 -1.90 47.04
N GLY A 3 -53.04 -2.76 46.03
CA GLY A 3 -52.29 -2.70 44.76
C GLY A 3 -50.97 -3.48 44.61
N PRO A 4 -50.54 -3.80 43.36
CA PRO A 4 -50.56 -5.20 42.91
C PRO A 4 -49.23 -5.79 42.39
N GLU A 5 -49.25 -7.12 42.35
CA GLU A 5 -48.65 -8.09 41.41
C GLU A 5 -47.37 -7.76 40.63
N GLY A 6 -46.38 -8.62 40.82
CA GLY A 6 -45.13 -8.67 40.06
C GLY A 6 -45.35 -9.07 38.61
N GLY A 7 -44.91 -8.20 37.69
CA GLY A 7 -44.76 -8.52 36.27
C GLY A 7 -43.50 -9.37 36.01
N PRO A 8 -43.47 -10.15 34.92
CA PRO A 8 -42.33 -11.01 34.61
C PRO A 8 -41.10 -10.18 34.19
N PRO A 9 -39.88 -10.62 34.52
CA PRO A 9 -38.66 -9.93 34.13
C PRO A 9 -38.51 -9.96 32.61
N ARG A 10 -38.26 -8.77 32.02
CA ARG A 10 -37.98 -8.61 30.59
C ARG A 10 -36.69 -9.35 30.21
N PRO A 11 -36.61 -9.96 29.03
CA PRO A 11 -35.44 -10.74 28.63
C PRO A 11 -34.21 -9.83 28.50
N ILE A 12 -33.12 -10.23 29.15
CA ILE A 12 -31.79 -9.68 28.93
C ILE A 12 -31.47 -9.94 27.46
N ARG A 13 -31.47 -8.87 26.64
CA ARG A 13 -30.91 -8.95 25.28
C ARG A 13 -29.42 -9.20 25.44
N ALA A 14 -29.01 -10.46 25.33
CA ALA A 14 -27.62 -10.85 25.15
C ALA A 14 -27.07 -10.05 23.96
N ARG A 15 -26.14 -9.14 24.24
CA ARG A 15 -25.40 -8.40 23.21
C ARG A 15 -24.66 -9.46 22.40
N ARG A 16 -25.19 -9.75 21.20
CA ARG A 16 -24.57 -10.65 20.23
C ARG A 16 -23.22 -10.02 19.85
N ASN A 17 -22.15 -10.46 20.52
CA ASN A 17 -20.80 -10.35 19.99
C ASN A 17 -20.73 -11.28 18.78
N GLN A 18 -21.29 -10.82 17.66
CA GLN A 18 -20.88 -11.35 16.37
C GLN A 18 -19.54 -10.70 16.07
N SER A 19 -18.47 -11.32 16.56
CA SER A 19 -17.16 -11.22 15.94
C SER A 19 -17.39 -11.26 14.42
N PRO A 20 -16.89 -10.30 13.63
CA PRO A 20 -17.06 -10.33 12.20
C PRO A 20 -16.53 -11.67 11.71
N VAL A 21 -17.44 -12.59 11.36
CA VAL A 21 -17.11 -13.86 10.75
C VAL A 21 -16.23 -13.51 9.57
N LEU A 22 -14.97 -13.92 9.65
CA LEU A 22 -13.95 -13.69 8.64
C LEU A 22 -14.52 -14.27 7.34
N ARG A 23 -15.03 -13.39 6.46
CA ARG A 23 -15.62 -13.83 5.20
C ARG A 23 -14.57 -14.67 4.48
N LYS A 24 -14.91 -15.94 4.23
CA LYS A 24 -14.10 -16.94 3.54
C LYS A 24 -13.38 -16.28 2.36
N GLY A 25 -12.05 -16.24 2.47
CA GLY A 25 -11.18 -15.43 1.62
C GLY A 25 -11.36 -15.74 0.15
N LYS A 26 -11.49 -14.70 -0.67
CA LYS A 26 -11.31 -14.79 -2.12
C LYS A 26 -9.91 -15.34 -2.40
N SER A 27 -9.77 -16.38 -3.23
CA SER A 27 -8.53 -17.07 -3.63
C SER A 27 -7.26 -16.19 -3.57
N ASP A 28 -6.22 -16.72 -2.93
CA ASP A 28 -4.94 -16.01 -2.76
C ASP A 28 -4.19 -15.79 -4.08
N THR A 29 -4.46 -16.64 -5.07
CA THR A 29 -3.88 -16.57 -6.42
C THR A 29 -4.57 -15.49 -7.27
N VAL A 30 -3.77 -14.61 -7.87
CA VAL A 30 -4.15 -13.56 -8.83
C VAL A 30 -3.11 -13.57 -9.95
N ASP A 31 -3.50 -13.25 -11.17
CA ASP A 31 -2.56 -13.11 -12.28
C ASP A 31 -1.47 -12.07 -11.93
N ALA A 32 -0.22 -12.39 -12.24
CA ALA A 32 0.89 -11.48 -12.06
C ALA A 32 0.74 -10.33 -13.07
N LEU A 33 0.40 -9.15 -12.56
CA LEU A 33 0.15 -7.96 -13.39
C LEU A 33 1.44 -7.23 -13.81
N PHE A 34 2.56 -7.62 -13.23
CA PHE A 34 3.88 -7.06 -13.50
C PHE A 34 4.94 -8.18 -13.49
N PRO A 35 6.03 -8.06 -14.26
CA PRO A 35 7.11 -9.05 -14.27
C PRO A 35 7.73 -9.31 -12.89
N TRP A 36 7.74 -8.30 -12.02
CA TRP A 36 8.24 -8.37 -10.64
C TRP A 36 7.18 -8.82 -9.61
N ALA A 37 5.93 -9.01 -10.01
CA ALA A 37 4.85 -9.44 -9.12
C ALA A 37 4.73 -10.97 -9.09
N MET A 38 4.49 -11.53 -7.91
CA MET A 38 4.10 -12.93 -7.79
C MET A 38 2.61 -13.11 -8.07
N THR A 39 2.20 -14.36 -8.29
CA THR A 39 0.79 -14.75 -8.38
C THR A 39 0.04 -14.64 -7.04
N ARG A 40 0.73 -14.28 -5.94
CA ARG A 40 0.13 -13.98 -4.64
C ARG A 40 -0.06 -12.47 -4.47
N ARG A 41 -1.19 -12.08 -3.90
CA ARG A 41 -1.59 -10.67 -3.76
C ARG A 41 -0.58 -9.85 -2.98
N ALA A 42 -0.18 -8.71 -3.56
CA ALA A 42 0.74 -7.76 -2.94
C ALA A 42 2.08 -8.38 -2.51
N THR A 43 2.47 -9.49 -3.16
CA THR A 43 3.76 -10.14 -2.97
C THR A 43 4.60 -9.90 -4.22
N VAL A 44 5.84 -9.47 -4.01
CA VAL A 44 6.85 -9.30 -5.06
C VAL A 44 7.98 -10.30 -4.83
N TYR A 45 8.74 -10.60 -5.88
CA TYR A 45 9.98 -11.37 -5.74
C TYR A 45 10.98 -10.63 -4.84
N SER A 46 11.85 -11.39 -4.15
CA SER A 46 12.98 -10.82 -3.42
C SER A 46 13.92 -10.09 -4.39
N LEU A 47 14.72 -9.15 -3.87
CA LEU A 47 15.70 -8.41 -4.68
C LEU A 47 16.60 -9.35 -5.49
N GLU A 48 17.20 -10.35 -4.83
CA GLU A 48 18.04 -11.37 -5.48
C GLU A 48 17.30 -12.14 -6.60
N CYS A 49 16.02 -12.45 -6.39
CA CYS A 49 15.20 -13.13 -7.40
C CYS A 49 14.86 -12.21 -8.58
N LEU A 50 14.69 -10.91 -8.35
CA LEU A 50 14.50 -9.93 -9.43
C LEU A 50 15.79 -9.77 -10.26
N LEU A 51 16.93 -9.61 -9.59
CA LEU A 51 18.23 -9.45 -10.24
C LEU A 51 18.65 -10.69 -11.03
N SER A 52 18.45 -11.90 -10.48
CA SER A 52 18.73 -13.15 -11.21
C SER A 52 17.83 -13.35 -12.44
N LYS A 53 16.66 -12.71 -12.48
CA LYS A 53 15.76 -12.65 -13.64
C LYS A 53 16.07 -11.50 -14.59
N GLN A 54 17.19 -10.79 -14.39
CA GLN A 54 17.59 -9.60 -15.16
C GLN A 54 16.57 -8.47 -15.09
N ILE A 55 15.84 -8.38 -13.98
CA ILE A 55 14.95 -7.24 -13.68
C ILE A 55 15.75 -6.28 -12.81
N ASP A 56 16.47 -5.38 -13.47
CA ASP A 56 17.29 -4.33 -12.86
C ASP A 56 16.53 -3.01 -12.64
N SER A 57 15.35 -2.87 -13.26
CA SER A 57 14.61 -1.63 -13.30
C SER A 57 13.11 -1.84 -13.10
N ILE A 58 12.51 -0.94 -12.30
CA ILE A 58 11.07 -0.93 -12.04
C ILE A 58 10.47 0.31 -12.69
N THR A 59 9.56 0.08 -13.64
CA THR A 59 8.88 1.17 -14.35
C THR A 59 7.48 1.44 -13.80
N GLY A 60 7.01 2.66 -14.01
CA GLY A 60 5.66 3.06 -13.67
C GLY A 60 5.21 4.32 -14.40
N SER A 61 3.91 4.38 -14.67
CA SER A 61 3.31 5.52 -15.35
C SER A 61 3.02 6.67 -14.39
N VAL A 62 3.35 7.87 -14.82
CA VAL A 62 3.13 9.13 -14.10
C VAL A 62 2.41 10.14 -15.01
N GLN A 63 1.62 11.03 -14.42
CA GLN A 63 0.96 12.14 -15.08
C GLN A 63 1.40 13.46 -14.45
N CYS A 64 1.81 14.42 -15.27
CA CYS A 64 2.14 15.76 -14.77
C CYS A 64 0.88 16.53 -14.39
N LYS A 65 0.85 17.09 -13.18
CA LYS A 65 -0.25 17.95 -12.70
C LYS A 65 -0.29 19.36 -13.35
N ARG A 66 0.64 19.68 -14.25
CA ARG A 66 0.78 21.01 -14.88
C ARG A 66 0.46 21.00 -16.37
N CYS A 67 1.08 20.09 -17.12
CA CYS A 67 0.86 19.96 -18.55
C CYS A 67 0.01 18.73 -18.92
N GLU A 68 -0.46 17.97 -17.92
CA GLU A 68 -1.36 16.81 -18.04
C GLU A 68 -0.85 15.63 -18.86
N ARG A 69 0.36 15.74 -19.42
CA ARG A 69 1.02 14.68 -20.18
C ARG A 69 1.36 13.50 -19.29
N GLN A 70 1.17 12.31 -19.83
CA GLN A 70 1.53 11.04 -19.22
C GLN A 70 2.86 10.55 -19.77
N CYS A 71 3.62 9.89 -18.92
CA CYS A 71 4.85 9.22 -19.30
C CYS A 71 5.18 8.07 -18.38
N GLU A 72 5.97 7.14 -18.87
CA GLU A 72 6.64 6.17 -18.03
C GLU A 72 7.98 6.72 -17.52
N ILE A 73 8.30 6.38 -16.27
CA ILE A 73 9.60 6.55 -15.65
C ILE A 73 10.07 5.22 -15.07
N GLY A 74 11.38 5.01 -15.02
CA GLY A 74 12.01 3.82 -14.44
C GLY A 74 12.91 4.19 -13.28
N TYR A 75 13.02 3.28 -12.32
CA TYR A 75 13.99 3.33 -11.24
C TYR A 75 14.97 2.18 -11.36
N ASP A 76 16.24 2.46 -11.14
CA ASP A 76 17.23 1.42 -10.83
C ASP A 76 16.83 0.74 -9.51
N LEU A 77 16.61 -0.56 -9.58
CA LEU A 77 16.04 -1.34 -8.49
C LEU A 77 16.97 -1.38 -7.29
N GLU A 78 18.24 -1.71 -7.48
CA GLU A 78 19.23 -1.87 -6.41
C GLU A 78 19.47 -0.53 -5.71
N LYS A 79 19.76 0.52 -6.48
CA LYS A 79 20.01 1.86 -5.95
C LYS A 79 18.81 2.40 -5.17
N LYS A 80 17.58 2.24 -5.70
CA LYS A 80 16.39 2.71 -4.98
C LYS A 80 16.03 1.85 -3.79
N PHE A 81 16.30 0.55 -3.85
CA PHE A 81 16.07 -0.34 -2.72
C PHE A 81 16.97 0.07 -1.55
N ASP A 82 18.26 0.32 -1.80
CA ASP A 82 19.20 0.78 -0.77
C ASP A 82 18.82 2.16 -0.22
N GLU A 83 18.49 3.12 -1.09
CA GLU A 83 18.06 4.47 -0.69
C GLU A 83 16.84 4.42 0.24
N VAL A 84 15.81 3.67 -0.14
CA VAL A 84 14.57 3.57 0.63
C VAL A 84 14.78 2.72 1.89
N GLY A 85 15.56 1.65 1.81
CA GLY A 85 15.91 0.80 2.95
C GLY A 85 16.65 1.59 4.03
N HIS A 86 17.69 2.34 3.65
CA HIS A 86 18.43 3.21 4.56
C HIS A 86 17.50 4.24 5.21
N TYR A 87 16.67 4.91 4.41
CA TYR A 87 15.71 5.89 4.91
C TYR A 87 14.74 5.28 5.93
N ILE A 88 14.21 4.08 5.67
CA ILE A 88 13.32 3.40 6.61
C ILE A 88 14.06 3.10 7.92
N VAL A 89 15.26 2.53 7.88
CA VAL A 89 16.04 2.20 9.08
C VAL A 89 16.31 3.44 9.93
N GLU A 90 16.77 4.53 9.32
CA GLU A 90 17.05 5.79 10.02
C GLU A 90 15.81 6.41 10.66
N ASN A 91 14.65 6.25 10.04
CA ASN A 91 13.40 6.85 10.49
C ASN A 91 12.51 5.88 11.27
N THR A 92 12.95 4.63 11.51
CA THR A 92 12.11 3.60 12.14
C THR A 92 11.66 4.03 13.54
N SER A 93 12.52 4.68 14.31
CA SER A 93 12.22 5.17 15.67
C SER A 93 11.17 6.31 15.72
N ILE A 94 10.93 7.01 14.61
CA ILE A 94 9.91 8.07 14.51
C ILE A 94 8.65 7.60 13.76
N MET A 95 8.70 6.40 13.16
CA MET A 95 7.64 5.85 12.31
C MET A 95 6.63 4.96 13.06
N HIS A 96 6.63 4.98 14.40
CA HIS A 96 5.78 4.12 15.23
C HIS A 96 4.28 4.32 14.97
N ASP A 97 3.77 5.55 15.09
CA ASP A 97 2.34 5.84 14.93
C ASP A 97 1.97 6.50 13.59
N ARG A 98 2.95 7.11 12.92
CA ARG A 98 2.74 7.88 11.68
C ARG A 98 3.88 7.69 10.71
N ALA A 99 3.54 7.69 9.42
CA ALA A 99 4.52 7.80 8.34
C ALA A 99 5.28 9.14 8.46
N PRO A 100 6.55 9.19 8.05
CA PRO A 100 7.34 10.41 8.15
C PRO A 100 6.78 11.46 7.17
N SER A 101 7.04 12.74 7.45
CA SER A 101 6.49 13.87 6.68
C SER A 101 6.71 13.76 5.17
N ASN A 102 7.86 13.23 4.75
CA ASN A 102 8.20 13.05 3.33
C ASN A 102 7.32 12.01 2.63
N TRP A 103 6.76 11.05 3.38
CA TRP A 103 5.84 10.05 2.84
C TRP A 103 4.39 10.53 2.88
N MET A 104 4.04 11.40 3.84
CA MET A 104 2.75 12.09 3.84
C MET A 104 2.66 13.13 2.72
N ASN A 105 3.77 13.77 2.39
CA ASN A 105 3.89 14.76 1.31
C ASN A 105 4.99 14.35 0.32
N PRO A 106 4.72 13.35 -0.54
CA PRO A 106 5.74 12.78 -1.42
C PRO A 106 6.31 13.82 -2.38
N VAL A 107 7.64 13.85 -2.48
CA VAL A 107 8.36 14.63 -3.47
C VAL A 107 8.16 13.96 -4.83
N LEU A 108 7.40 14.62 -5.70
CA LEU A 108 7.10 14.07 -7.01
C LEU A 108 8.29 14.28 -7.97
N PRO A 109 8.50 13.34 -8.91
CA PRO A 109 9.52 13.52 -9.94
C PRO A 109 9.26 14.76 -10.81
N LYS A 110 10.35 15.28 -11.37
CA LYS A 110 10.34 16.34 -12.38
C LYS A 110 9.60 15.86 -13.63
N CYS A 111 8.76 16.72 -14.21
CA CYS A 111 8.14 16.40 -15.48
C CYS A 111 9.16 16.50 -16.62
N LYS A 112 9.33 15.43 -17.39
CA LYS A 112 10.22 15.42 -18.57
C LYS A 112 9.76 16.30 -19.73
N PHE A 113 8.49 16.72 -19.76
CA PHE A 113 7.93 17.51 -20.85
C PHE A 113 7.92 19.02 -20.59
N CYS A 114 7.56 19.46 -19.38
CA CYS A 114 7.52 20.89 -19.04
C CYS A 114 8.63 21.31 -18.06
N GLY A 115 9.48 20.38 -17.62
CA GLY A 115 10.60 20.66 -16.73
C GLY A 115 10.20 21.07 -15.31
N LYS A 116 8.91 21.05 -14.95
CA LYS A 116 8.48 21.49 -13.63
C LYS A 116 8.81 20.44 -12.56
N GLU A 117 9.53 20.87 -11.52
CA GLU A 117 9.80 20.08 -10.32
C GLU A 117 8.53 19.75 -9.55
N ASN A 118 8.56 18.64 -8.78
CA ASN A 118 7.47 18.21 -7.91
C ASN A 118 6.08 18.20 -8.60
N SER A 119 6.01 17.63 -9.81
CA SER A 119 4.81 17.75 -10.65
C SER A 119 4.28 16.44 -11.24
N ALA A 120 5.10 15.41 -11.41
CA ALA A 120 4.67 14.14 -12.01
C ALA A 120 4.12 13.18 -10.95
N LYS A 121 2.79 13.05 -10.87
CA LYS A 121 2.11 12.14 -9.93
C LYS A 121 2.00 10.73 -10.51
N PRO A 122 2.10 9.67 -9.70
CA PRO A 122 1.88 8.32 -10.18
C PRO A 122 0.42 8.13 -10.60
N ILE A 123 0.21 7.37 -11.68
CA ILE A 123 -1.12 6.95 -12.11
C ILE A 123 -1.50 5.72 -11.30
N ILE A 124 -2.40 5.88 -10.34
CA ILE A 124 -2.80 4.81 -9.44
C ILE A 124 -4.08 4.17 -9.94
N SER A 125 -4.05 2.85 -10.16
CA SER A 125 -5.21 2.09 -10.61
C SER A 125 -6.37 2.17 -9.62
N LYS A 126 -7.60 2.31 -10.13
CA LYS A 126 -8.83 2.18 -9.34
C LYS A 126 -8.94 0.78 -8.72
N LYS A 127 -8.40 -0.24 -9.39
CA LYS A 127 -8.35 -1.62 -8.89
C LYS A 127 -7.10 -1.78 -8.01
N LYS A 128 -7.30 -1.92 -6.70
CA LYS A 128 -6.22 -2.04 -5.70
C LYS A 128 -5.22 -3.18 -5.99
N LYS A 129 -5.69 -4.27 -6.61
CA LYS A 129 -4.88 -5.41 -7.06
C LYS A 129 -3.92 -5.06 -8.21
N ALA A 130 -4.28 -4.09 -9.04
CA ALA A 130 -3.53 -3.65 -10.21
C ALA A 130 -2.69 -2.39 -9.92
N THR A 131 -2.46 -2.10 -8.64
CA THR A 131 -1.58 -1.01 -8.23
C THR A 131 -0.15 -1.51 -8.23
N ASN A 132 0.76 -0.77 -8.85
CA ASN A 132 2.19 -1.08 -8.83
C ASN A 132 2.80 -0.65 -7.49
N TRP A 133 2.67 -1.49 -6.47
CA TRP A 133 3.08 -1.19 -5.11
C TRP A 133 4.59 -1.01 -4.96
N LEU A 134 5.39 -1.80 -5.69
CA LEU A 134 6.85 -1.71 -5.65
C LEU A 134 7.33 -0.36 -6.20
N PHE A 135 6.82 0.06 -7.35
CA PHE A 135 7.14 1.37 -7.92
C PHE A 135 6.77 2.53 -6.98
N LEU A 136 5.61 2.46 -6.34
CA LEU A 136 5.18 3.49 -5.39
C LEU A 136 6.06 3.53 -4.13
N LEU A 137 6.51 2.37 -3.65
CA LEU A 137 7.42 2.27 -2.50
C LEU A 137 8.81 2.81 -2.85
N LEU A 138 9.41 2.34 -3.94
CA LEU A 138 10.75 2.77 -4.39
C LEU A 138 10.80 4.27 -4.73
N GLY A 139 9.70 4.81 -5.25
CA GLY A 139 9.57 6.25 -5.48
C GLY A 139 9.20 7.07 -4.23
N GLN A 140 9.01 6.43 -3.07
CA GLN A 140 8.50 7.07 -1.84
C GLN A 140 7.17 7.82 -2.06
N MET A 141 6.34 7.35 -2.99
CA MET A 141 5.07 7.97 -3.41
C MET A 141 3.83 7.32 -2.81
N LEU A 142 3.97 6.49 -1.76
CA LEU A 142 2.82 5.86 -1.09
C LEU A 142 1.80 6.88 -0.56
N GLY A 143 2.24 8.10 -0.21
CA GLY A 143 1.34 9.20 0.17
C GLY A 143 0.40 9.69 -0.94
N CYS A 144 0.64 9.32 -2.21
CA CYS A 144 -0.28 9.61 -3.30
C CYS A 144 -1.52 8.69 -3.29
N CYS A 145 -1.48 7.59 -2.54
CA CYS A 145 -2.56 6.62 -2.45
C CYS A 145 -3.71 7.13 -1.57
N ARG A 146 -4.93 6.68 -1.89
CA ARG A 146 -6.09 6.87 -1.01
C ARG A 146 -5.98 5.98 0.22
N LEU A 147 -6.60 6.38 1.32
CA LEU A 147 -6.62 5.62 2.57
C LEU A 147 -7.07 4.16 2.38
N GLU A 148 -8.06 3.92 1.52
CA GLU A 148 -8.52 2.55 1.29
C GLU A 148 -7.56 1.68 0.48
N GLN A 149 -6.70 2.29 -0.34
CA GLN A 149 -5.64 1.62 -1.07
C GLN A 149 -4.53 1.24 -0.08
N LEU A 150 -4.14 2.16 0.80
CA LEU A 150 -3.17 1.91 1.87
C LEU A 150 -3.66 0.81 2.82
N LYS A 151 -4.93 0.83 3.24
CA LYS A 151 -5.53 -0.26 4.04
C LYS A 151 -5.45 -1.62 3.34
N TYR A 152 -5.60 -1.64 2.00
CA TYR A 152 -5.47 -2.87 1.22
C TYR A 152 -4.03 -3.35 1.18
N PHE A 153 -3.09 -2.45 0.95
CA PHE A 153 -1.65 -2.73 0.99
C PHE A 153 -1.27 -3.35 2.34
N CYS A 154 -1.47 -2.65 3.46
CA CYS A 154 -1.10 -3.15 4.79
C CYS A 154 -1.79 -4.48 5.15
N LYS A 155 -3.02 -4.71 4.67
CA LYS A 155 -3.73 -5.98 4.91
C LYS A 155 -3.07 -7.17 4.23
N HIS A 156 -2.45 -6.96 3.07
CA HIS A 156 -1.96 -8.03 2.19
C HIS A 156 -0.43 -8.12 2.15
N THR A 157 0.29 -7.07 2.58
CA THR A 157 1.74 -7.10 2.79
C THR A 157 2.13 -7.48 4.20
N LYS A 158 1.20 -8.02 5.01
CA LYS A 158 1.53 -8.55 6.33
C LYS A 158 2.73 -9.48 6.18
N ASN A 159 3.87 -9.06 6.74
CA ASN A 159 4.99 -9.95 6.99
C ASN A 159 4.42 -11.20 7.67
N PRO A 160 4.87 -12.41 7.31
CA PRO A 160 4.78 -13.52 8.25
C PRO A 160 5.29 -12.99 9.60
N GLN A 161 4.45 -13.08 10.63
CA GLN A 161 4.82 -12.65 11.96
C GLN A 161 6.04 -13.46 12.41
N ASP A 162 7.20 -12.82 12.38
CA ASP A 162 8.26 -13.00 13.38
C ASP A 162 8.66 -11.59 13.79
N GLY A 163 8.44 -11.30 15.08
CA GLY A 163 8.00 -9.99 15.56
C GLY A 163 9.05 -8.88 15.61
N TRP A 164 8.53 -7.66 15.45
CA TRP A 164 8.95 -6.41 16.10
C TRP A 164 7.68 -5.57 16.32
#